data_AF-A0AAD5N099-F1
#
_entry.id   AF-A0AAD5N099-F1
#
_cell.length_a   1.000
_cell.length_b   1.000
_cell.length_c   1.000
_cell.angle_alpha   90.00
_cell.angle_beta   90.00
_cell.angle_gamma   90.00
#
_symmetry.space_group_name_H-M   'P 1'
#
loop_
_entity.id
_entity.type
_entity.pdbx_description
1 polymer ?
#
loop_
_entity_poly.entity_id
_entity_poly.type
_entity_poly.pdbx_seq_one_letter_code
_entity_poly.pdbx_strand_id
1 'polypeptide(L)'
;MDCNRALELDPKFDKALYRRALALENIGLKASAVKDLDRCLALTQSVAAQALKEKLVNERDAEIIEVECVEKGDEIRSDSDFVEIVIDIPQDVKDDHTMPECTSLATVEDDVTYHFGVPTTHRQFFKDFNELKLLAPEKFASYFLAIPSSNYCSLFGELLECEMISLLFRGLVRLLQTQKCLESQVSNCLFSLSEIPRFKLLVMFFGEDEKRDLNIVCGFMPYSDQVDIKKRFLLEESPED
;
A
#
# COMPACT_ATOMS: atom_id res chain seq x y z
N MET A 1 -18.31 -17.15 8.75
CA MET A 1 -19.66 -17.27 9.33
C MET A 1 -19.65 -16.51 10.64
N ASP A 2 -20.53 -15.53 10.83
CA ASP A 2 -20.58 -14.73 12.05
C ASP A 2 -21.41 -15.46 13.12
N CYS A 3 -20.74 -15.94 14.17
CA CYS A 3 -21.40 -16.70 15.23
C CYS A 3 -22.20 -15.78 16.17
N ASN A 4 -21.81 -14.52 16.32
CA ASN A 4 -22.55 -13.58 17.17
C ASN A 4 -23.90 -13.28 16.55
N ARG A 5 -23.90 -12.95 15.25
CA ARG A 5 -25.15 -12.73 14.52
C ARG A 5 -26.05 -13.96 14.50
N ALA A 6 -25.47 -15.17 14.41
CA ALA A 6 -26.23 -16.41 14.45
C ALA A 6 -26.92 -16.62 15.82
N LEU A 7 -26.25 -16.28 16.91
CA LEU A 7 -26.78 -16.43 18.27
C LEU A 7 -27.77 -15.33 18.66
N GLU A 8 -27.70 -14.16 18.03
CA GLU A 8 -28.76 -13.14 18.12
C GLU A 8 -30.08 -13.62 17.50
N LEU A 9 -29.99 -14.35 16.38
CA LEU A 9 -31.16 -14.88 15.68
C LEU A 9 -31.72 -16.14 16.37
N ASP A 10 -30.84 -17.06 16.76
CA ASP A 10 -31.21 -18.25 17.54
C ASP A 10 -30.21 -18.46 18.71
N PRO A 11 -30.59 -18.07 19.93
CA PRO A 11 -29.75 -18.24 21.11
C PRO A 11 -29.44 -19.70 21.48
N LYS A 12 -30.20 -20.67 20.93
CA LYS A 12 -30.03 -22.11 21.19
C LYS A 12 -29.33 -22.83 20.04
N PHE A 13 -28.67 -22.10 19.15
CA PHE A 13 -27.97 -22.73 18.03
C PHE A 13 -26.63 -23.34 18.46
N ASP A 14 -26.65 -24.63 18.76
CA ASP A 14 -25.53 -25.43 19.27
C ASP A 14 -24.25 -25.35 18.41
N LYS A 15 -24.38 -25.45 17.09
CA LYS A 15 -23.24 -25.35 16.16
C LYS A 15 -22.60 -23.97 16.17
N ALA A 16 -23.38 -22.90 16.37
CA ALA A 16 -22.84 -21.55 16.47
C ALA A 16 -22.09 -21.36 17.80
N LEU A 17 -22.63 -21.88 18.91
CA LEU A 17 -21.94 -21.88 20.21
C LEU A 17 -20.59 -22.62 20.14
N TYR A 18 -20.58 -23.83 19.57
CA TYR A 18 -19.35 -24.61 19.43
C TYR A 18 -18.31 -23.93 18.51
N ARG A 19 -18.75 -23.37 17.38
CA ARG A 19 -17.86 -22.62 16.47
C ARG A 19 -17.30 -21.35 17.10
N ARG A 20 -18.11 -20.64 17.90
CA ARG A 20 -17.64 -19.46 18.63
C ARG A 20 -16.63 -19.84 19.71
N ALA A 21 -16.85 -20.93 20.44
CA ALA A 21 -15.90 -21.43 21.43
C ALA A 21 -14.53 -21.78 20.81
N LEU A 22 -14.50 -22.42 19.63
CA LEU A 22 -13.26 -22.68 18.88
C LEU A 22 -12.54 -21.39 18.47
N ALA A 23 -13.29 -20.38 18.01
CA ALA A 23 -12.70 -19.09 17.66
C ALA A 23 -12.12 -18.38 18.90
N LEU A 24 -12.83 -18.43 20.04
CA LEU A 24 -12.38 -17.86 21.31
C LEU A 24 -11.15 -18.58 21.87
N GLU A 25 -11.06 -19.91 21.73
CA GLU A 25 -9.84 -20.67 22.04
C GLU A 25 -8.64 -20.14 21.25
N ASN A 26 -8.79 -19.95 19.94
CA ASN A 26 -7.71 -19.47 19.08
C ASN A 26 -7.27 -18.02 19.41
N ILE A 27 -8.18 -17.20 19.92
CA ILE A 27 -7.91 -15.82 20.37
C ILE A 27 -7.30 -15.83 21.79
N GLY A 28 -7.40 -16.95 22.51
CA GLY A 28 -6.93 -17.08 23.89
C GLY A 28 -7.97 -16.67 24.95
N LEU A 29 -9.21 -16.39 24.56
CA LEU A 29 -10.34 -16.07 25.44
C LEU A 29 -11.04 -17.35 25.94
N LYS A 30 -10.30 -18.16 26.69
CA LYS A 30 -10.66 -19.51 27.14
C LYS A 30 -11.81 -19.52 28.14
N ALA A 31 -11.89 -18.51 29.02
CA ALA A 31 -13.01 -18.44 29.97
C ALA A 31 -14.36 -18.24 29.26
N SER A 32 -14.37 -17.40 28.22
CA SER A 32 -15.54 -17.19 27.37
C SER A 32 -15.85 -18.42 26.51
N ALA A 33 -14.82 -19.10 25.99
CA ALA A 33 -14.98 -20.35 25.26
C ALA A 33 -15.64 -21.44 26.12
N VAL A 34 -15.20 -21.61 27.38
CA VAL A 34 -15.81 -22.57 28.33
C VAL A 34 -17.28 -22.28 28.58
N LYS A 35 -17.67 -21.00 28.73
CA LYS A 35 -19.09 -20.61 28.90
C LYS A 35 -19.95 -21.00 27.69
N ASP A 36 -19.43 -20.84 26.47
CA ASP A 36 -20.13 -21.23 25.26
C ASP A 36 -20.24 -22.75 25.11
N LEU A 37 -19.21 -23.49 25.52
CA LEU A 37 -19.23 -24.95 25.56
C LEU A 37 -20.21 -25.49 26.60
N ASP A 38 -20.32 -24.84 27.76
CA ASP A 38 -21.33 -25.18 28.77
C ASP A 38 -22.74 -25.04 28.23
N ARG A 39 -23.02 -23.93 27.53
CA ARG A 39 -24.30 -23.73 26.85
C ARG A 39 -24.53 -24.75 25.75
N CYS A 40 -23.50 -25.07 24.97
CA CYS A 40 -23.57 -26.09 23.93
C CYS A 40 -23.92 -27.47 24.53
N LEU A 41 -23.23 -27.88 25.59
CA LEU A 41 -23.41 -29.18 26.26
C LEU A 41 -24.77 -29.29 26.96
N ALA A 42 -25.35 -28.17 27.40
CA ALA A 42 -26.71 -28.14 27.94
C ALA A 42 -27.80 -28.38 26.88
N LEU A 43 -27.49 -28.13 25.60
CA LEU A 43 -28.43 -28.30 24.48
C LEU A 43 -28.21 -29.64 23.77
N THR A 44 -26.96 -29.94 23.43
CA THR A 44 -26.57 -31.18 22.76
C THR A 44 -25.34 -31.77 23.43
N GLN A 45 -25.48 -33.00 23.93
CA GLN A 45 -24.37 -33.71 24.54
C GLN A 45 -23.39 -34.17 23.46
N SER A 46 -22.32 -33.41 23.28
CA SER A 46 -21.28 -33.65 22.28
C SER A 46 -19.95 -33.99 22.96
N VAL A 47 -19.41 -35.17 22.64
CA VAL A 47 -18.10 -35.62 23.15
C VAL A 47 -17.00 -34.62 22.77
N ALA A 48 -17.07 -34.05 21.56
CA ALA A 48 -16.09 -33.07 21.10
C ALA A 48 -16.12 -31.77 21.92
N ALA A 49 -17.32 -31.26 22.25
CA ALA A 49 -17.47 -30.07 23.09
C ALA A 49 -16.99 -30.32 24.52
N GLN A 50 -17.22 -31.52 25.06
CA GLN A 50 -16.76 -31.90 26.38
C GLN A 50 -15.23 -32.00 26.46
N ALA A 51 -14.60 -32.68 25.50
CA ALA A 51 -13.14 -32.79 25.43
C ALA A 51 -12.46 -31.41 25.32
N LEU A 52 -13.05 -30.51 24.52
CA LEU A 52 -12.54 -29.15 24.37
C LEU A 52 -12.69 -28.33 25.65
N LYS A 53 -13.81 -28.49 26.37
CA LYS A 53 -14.01 -27.85 27.67
C LYS A 53 -12.96 -28.30 28.70
N GLU A 54 -12.75 -29.61 28.83
CA GLU A 54 -11.79 -30.19 29.79
C GLU A 54 -10.36 -29.70 29.54
N LYS A 55 -9.97 -29.53 28.27
CA LYS A 55 -8.69 -28.93 27.89
C LYS A 55 -8.56 -27.48 28.39
N LEU A 56 -9.60 -26.67 28.19
CA LEU A 56 -9.53 -25.22 28.46
C LEU A 56 -9.71 -24.83 29.93
N VAL A 57 -10.32 -25.68 30.77
CA VAL A 57 -10.62 -25.37 32.19
C VAL A 57 -9.38 -25.03 33.02
N ASN A 58 -8.21 -25.61 32.69
CA ASN A 58 -6.98 -25.42 33.45
C ASN A 58 -6.04 -24.38 32.83
N GLU A 59 -6.42 -23.78 31.70
CA GLU A 59 -5.58 -22.86 30.97
C GLU A 59 -5.85 -21.40 31.37
N ARG A 60 -4.79 -20.58 31.40
CA ARG A 60 -4.93 -19.14 31.67
C ARG A 60 -5.54 -18.43 30.46
N ASP A 61 -6.39 -17.46 30.76
CA ASP A 61 -7.03 -16.56 29.79
C ASP A 61 -6.01 -15.54 29.26
N ALA A 62 -6.22 -15.05 28.05
CA ALA A 62 -5.42 -13.97 27.49
C ALA A 62 -5.66 -12.66 28.26
N GLU A 63 -4.62 -11.83 28.37
CA GLU A 63 -4.75 -10.48 28.91
C GLU A 63 -5.58 -9.63 27.96
N ILE A 64 -6.68 -9.08 28.48
CA ILE A 64 -7.56 -8.21 27.72
C ILE A 64 -7.06 -6.78 27.89
N ILE A 65 -6.63 -6.17 26.79
CA ILE A 65 -6.32 -4.75 26.74
C ILE A 65 -7.61 -4.05 26.32
N GLU A 66 -8.28 -3.43 27.29
CA GLU A 66 -9.42 -2.55 26.99
C GLU A 66 -8.89 -1.23 26.44
N VAL A 67 -9.22 -0.96 25.19
CA VAL A 67 -8.88 0.30 24.51
C VAL A 67 -10.16 1.11 24.40
N GLU A 68 -10.12 2.36 24.88
CA GLU A 68 -11.25 3.28 24.76
C GLU A 68 -11.52 3.60 23.27
N CYS A 69 -12.79 3.74 22.90
CA CYS A 69 -13.13 4.20 21.56
C CYS A 69 -12.67 5.64 21.39
N VAL A 70 -11.91 5.90 20.33
CA VAL A 70 -11.36 7.22 20.01
C VAL A 70 -12.20 7.86 18.90
N GLU A 71 -12.56 9.13 19.05
CA GLU A 71 -13.30 9.86 18.03
C GLU A 71 -12.39 10.33 16.89
N LYS A 72 -13.00 10.59 15.72
CA LYS A 72 -12.25 11.09 14.56
C LYS A 72 -11.77 12.52 14.82
N GLY A 73 -10.49 12.66 15.15
CA GLY A 73 -9.84 13.94 15.44
C GLY A 73 -9.12 13.99 16.79
N ASP A 74 -9.29 12.96 17.62
CA ASP A 74 -8.55 12.85 18.87
C ASP A 74 -7.07 12.58 18.61
N GLU A 75 -6.22 13.32 19.31
CA GLU A 75 -4.77 13.16 19.26
C GLU A 75 -4.33 12.17 20.33
N ILE A 76 -4.08 10.91 19.94
CA ILE A 76 -3.47 9.93 20.84
C ILE A 76 -1.97 10.23 20.90
N ARG A 77 -1.54 10.94 21.96
CA ARG A 77 -0.11 11.12 22.26
C ARG A 77 0.23 10.37 23.53
N SER A 78 1.35 9.66 23.51
CA SER A 78 1.95 9.14 24.74
C SER A 78 2.47 10.32 25.56
N ASP A 79 2.21 10.32 26.87
CA ASP A 79 2.83 11.27 27.80
C ASP A 79 4.34 11.01 27.99
N SER A 80 4.86 9.92 27.42
CA SER A 80 6.28 9.58 27.48
C SER A 80 7.05 10.29 26.38
N ASP A 81 8.21 10.85 26.73
CA ASP A 81 9.15 11.40 25.76
C ASP A 81 9.57 10.34 24.74
N PHE A 82 9.87 10.78 23.52
CA PHE A 82 10.41 9.91 22.49
C PHE A 82 11.77 9.36 22.94
N VAL A 83 11.87 8.03 23.01
CA VAL A 83 13.11 7.33 23.31
C VAL A 83 13.68 6.78 22.01
N GLU A 84 14.94 7.09 21.73
CA GLU A 84 15.69 6.49 20.64
C GLU A 84 16.03 5.03 21.01
N ILE A 85 15.37 4.08 20.33
CA ILE A 85 15.65 2.66 20.50
C ILE A 85 16.82 2.31 19.58
N VAL A 86 17.98 2.04 20.16
CA VAL A 86 19.12 1.49 19.42
C VAL A 86 18.79 0.04 19.09
N ILE A 87 18.46 -0.21 17.82
CA ILE A 87 18.30 -1.57 17.31
C ILE A 87 19.69 -2.02 16.87
N ASP A 88 20.30 -2.92 17.65
CA ASP A 88 21.47 -3.68 17.21
C ASP A 88 21.00 -4.65 16.11
N ILE A 89 21.03 -4.19 14.86
CA ILE A 89 20.83 -5.06 13.71
C ILE A 89 22.04 -6.02 13.70
N PRO A 90 21.86 -7.34 13.90
CA PRO A 90 22.97 -8.28 13.87
C PRO A 90 23.58 -8.24 12.47
N GLN A 91 24.77 -7.63 12.38
CA GLN A 91 25.64 -7.75 11.23
C GLN A 91 26.23 -9.16 11.25
N ASP A 92 25.45 -10.16 10.82
CA ASP A 92 26.01 -11.39 10.27
C ASP A 92 26.60 -11.04 8.90
N VAL A 93 27.75 -10.36 8.94
CA VAL A 93 28.64 -10.24 7.80
C VAL A 93 29.28 -11.60 7.61
N LYS A 94 28.62 -12.43 6.81
CA LYS A 94 29.34 -13.07 5.72
C LYS A 94 29.30 -12.09 4.56
N ASP A 95 30.39 -11.34 4.43
CA ASP A 95 30.73 -10.62 3.23
C ASP A 95 30.80 -11.63 2.07
N ASP A 96 29.76 -11.62 1.25
CA ASP A 96 29.95 -11.60 -0.18
C ASP A 96 28.99 -10.53 -0.71
N HIS A 97 29.34 -9.24 -0.51
CA HIS A 97 28.98 -8.10 -1.37
C HIS A 97 29.70 -6.85 -0.86
N THR A 98 30.98 -6.78 -1.19
CA THR A 98 31.82 -5.59 -1.05
C THR A 98 31.22 -4.44 -1.84
N MET A 99 30.93 -3.31 -1.19
CA MET A 99 30.85 -2.02 -1.86
C MET A 99 32.27 -1.60 -2.26
N PRO A 100 32.55 -1.27 -3.54
CA PRO A 100 33.69 -0.43 -3.87
C PRO A 100 33.24 1.02 -4.00
N GLU A 101 34.05 1.89 -3.40
CA GLU A 101 34.08 3.32 -3.58
C GLU A 101 34.13 3.71 -5.07
N CYS A 102 33.51 4.84 -5.40
CA CYS A 102 33.67 5.52 -6.68
C CYS A 102 35.14 5.91 -6.85
N THR A 103 35.88 5.27 -7.77
CA THR A 103 36.72 5.94 -8.79
C THR A 103 37.18 4.93 -9.85
N SER A 104 37.21 5.38 -11.10
CA SER A 104 37.88 4.85 -12.30
C SER A 104 37.02 4.03 -13.27
N LEU A 105 36.83 4.69 -14.42
CA LEU A 105 36.39 4.18 -15.71
C LEU A 105 36.96 2.79 -16.03
N ALA A 106 36.08 1.81 -16.19
CA ALA A 106 36.25 0.75 -17.18
C ALA A 106 34.88 0.18 -17.56
N THR A 107 34.54 0.40 -18.82
CA THR A 107 33.46 -0.19 -19.60
C THR A 107 33.22 -1.67 -19.32
N VAL A 108 32.00 -2.02 -18.90
CA VAL A 108 31.40 -3.33 -19.20
C VAL A 108 29.96 -3.10 -19.62
N GLU A 109 29.79 -3.03 -20.93
CA GLU A 109 28.54 -3.33 -21.62
C GLU A 109 28.24 -4.81 -21.39
N ASP A 110 27.07 -5.13 -20.80
CA ASP A 110 26.17 -6.23 -21.22
C ASP A 110 25.05 -6.45 -20.19
N ASP A 111 23.95 -5.73 -20.43
CA ASP A 111 22.58 -6.24 -20.56
C ASP A 111 22.11 -7.39 -19.63
N VAL A 112 21.77 -7.06 -18.37
CA VAL A 112 20.68 -7.78 -17.67
C VAL A 112 19.41 -6.96 -17.83
N THR A 113 18.68 -7.21 -18.91
CA THR A 113 17.39 -6.60 -19.17
C THR A 113 16.36 -7.15 -18.18
N TYR A 114 16.16 -6.49 -17.04
CA TYR A 114 14.99 -6.74 -16.19
C TYR A 114 13.73 -6.40 -16.99
N HIS A 115 13.07 -7.43 -17.51
CA HIS A 115 11.83 -7.27 -18.26
C HIS A 115 10.67 -7.24 -17.28
N PHE A 116 10.29 -6.03 -16.87
CA PHE A 116 9.07 -5.81 -16.10
C PHE A 116 7.86 -6.01 -17.02
N GLY A 117 7.05 -7.04 -16.76
CA GLY A 117 5.80 -7.26 -17.47
C GLY A 117 4.71 -6.26 -17.05
N VAL A 118 3.67 -6.09 -17.86
CA VAL A 118 2.55 -5.20 -17.51
C VAL A 118 1.86 -5.72 -16.23
N PRO A 119 1.78 -4.91 -15.16
CA PRO A 119 1.19 -5.34 -13.91
C PRO A 119 -0.33 -5.51 -14.05
N THR A 120 -0.84 -6.63 -13.54
CA THR A 120 -2.28 -6.91 -13.46
C THR A 120 -2.87 -6.58 -12.10
N THR A 121 -2.02 -6.42 -11.08
CA THR A 121 -2.42 -6.12 -9.70
C THR A 121 -1.54 -5.02 -9.13
N HIS A 122 -2.09 -4.22 -8.21
CA HIS A 122 -1.32 -3.19 -7.51
C HIS A 122 -0.10 -3.76 -6.77
N ARG A 123 -0.22 -4.97 -6.19
CA ARG A 123 0.90 -5.61 -5.47
C ARG A 123 2.09 -5.88 -6.39
N GLN A 124 1.85 -6.32 -7.62
CA GLN A 124 2.91 -6.51 -8.61
C GLN A 124 3.55 -5.17 -8.98
N PHE A 125 2.71 -4.17 -9.29
CA PHE A 125 3.19 -2.82 -9.58
C PHE A 125 4.04 -2.25 -8.44
N PHE A 126 3.61 -2.39 -7.19
CA PHE A 126 4.32 -1.87 -6.03
C PHE A 126 5.66 -2.57 -5.81
N LYS A 127 5.74 -3.88 -6.09
CA LYS A 127 7.01 -4.61 -6.08
C LYS A 127 7.96 -4.06 -7.15
N ASP A 128 7.47 -3.96 -8.39
CA ASP A 128 8.25 -3.47 -9.52
C ASP A 128 8.71 -2.02 -9.28
N PHE A 129 7.84 -1.17 -8.70
CA PHE A 129 8.16 0.21 -8.30
C PHE A 129 9.31 0.27 -7.29
N ASN A 130 9.32 -0.60 -6.27
CA ASN A 130 10.40 -0.63 -5.29
C ASN A 130 11.75 -1.04 -5.87
N GLU A 131 11.76 -1.83 -6.94
CA GLU A 131 12.98 -2.16 -7.68
C GLU A 131 13.36 -1.00 -8.62
N LEU A 132 12.39 -0.43 -9.33
CA LEU A 132 12.59 0.64 -10.32
C LEU A 132 12.98 1.99 -9.70
N LYS A 133 12.59 2.28 -8.45
CA LYS A 133 12.97 3.52 -7.76
C LYS A 133 14.47 3.62 -7.47
N LEU A 134 15.17 2.48 -7.44
CA LEU A 134 16.63 2.41 -7.27
C LEU A 134 17.38 2.61 -8.60
N LEU A 135 16.68 2.55 -9.72
CA LEU A 135 17.23 2.68 -11.07
C LEU A 135 17.03 4.11 -11.62
N ALA A 136 17.50 4.33 -12.84
CA ALA A 136 17.27 5.59 -13.53
C ALA A 136 15.76 5.86 -13.72
N PRO A 137 15.28 7.09 -13.52
CA PRO A 137 13.85 7.43 -13.55
C PRO A 137 13.20 7.18 -14.93
N GLU A 138 13.99 7.21 -16.01
CA GLU A 138 13.56 6.84 -17.37
C GLU A 138 12.98 5.42 -17.43
N LYS A 139 13.56 4.47 -16.66
CA LYS A 139 13.10 3.08 -16.64
C LYS A 139 11.70 2.98 -16.06
N PHE A 140 11.46 3.65 -14.93
CA PHE A 140 10.14 3.70 -14.32
C PHE A 140 9.10 4.36 -15.23
N ALA A 141 9.43 5.50 -15.85
CA ALA A 141 8.50 6.15 -16.78
C ALA A 141 8.20 5.27 -18.01
N SER A 142 9.19 4.57 -18.56
CA SER A 142 8.97 3.64 -19.69
C SER A 142 8.07 2.46 -19.30
N TYR A 143 8.25 1.92 -18.09
CA TYR A 143 7.40 0.87 -17.54
C TYR A 143 5.97 1.38 -17.32
N PHE A 144 5.80 2.57 -16.75
CA PHE A 144 4.48 3.17 -16.51
C PHE A 144 3.71 3.45 -17.81
N LEU A 145 4.40 3.94 -18.85
CA LEU A 145 3.82 4.15 -20.18
C LEU A 145 3.40 2.85 -20.88
N ALA A 146 3.99 1.70 -20.51
CA ALA A 146 3.59 0.40 -21.03
C ALA A 146 2.27 -0.11 -20.41
N ILE A 147 1.80 0.49 -19.31
CA ILE A 147 0.54 0.13 -18.65
C ILE A 147 -0.63 0.75 -19.44
N PRO A 148 -1.62 -0.05 -19.87
CA PRO A 148 -2.82 0.47 -20.53
C PRO A 148 -3.58 1.45 -19.63
N SER A 149 -3.99 2.59 -20.18
CA SER A 149 -4.76 3.62 -19.47
C SER A 149 -6.09 3.09 -18.89
N SER A 150 -6.71 2.10 -19.55
CA SER A 150 -7.91 1.43 -19.05
C SER A 150 -7.76 0.78 -17.67
N ASN A 151 -6.52 0.46 -17.29
CA ASN A 151 -6.22 -0.25 -16.04
C ASN A 151 -5.82 0.72 -14.92
N TYR A 152 -5.71 2.03 -15.17
CA TYR A 152 -5.21 2.97 -14.17
C TYR A 152 -6.14 3.05 -12.96
N CYS A 153 -7.46 3.12 -13.18
CA CYS A 153 -8.44 3.16 -12.09
C CYS A 153 -8.42 1.88 -11.25
N SER A 154 -8.28 0.71 -11.87
CA SER A 154 -8.28 -0.58 -11.15
C SER A 154 -6.94 -0.87 -10.45
N LEU A 155 -5.82 -0.42 -11.03
CA LEU A 155 -4.48 -0.60 -10.44
C LEU A 155 -4.20 0.41 -9.34
N PHE A 156 -4.54 1.69 -9.55
CA PHE A 156 -4.08 2.79 -8.71
C PHE A 156 -5.18 3.45 -7.86
N GLY A 157 -6.46 3.20 -8.13
CA GLY A 157 -7.65 3.86 -7.56
C GLY A 157 -7.43 4.73 -6.32
N GLU A 158 -7.24 4.09 -5.16
CA GLU A 158 -6.92 4.74 -3.88
C GLU A 158 -5.48 4.51 -3.42
N LEU A 159 -4.66 3.82 -4.21
CA LEU A 159 -3.31 3.37 -3.82
C LEU A 159 -2.18 4.19 -4.46
N LEU A 160 -2.52 5.16 -5.31
CA LEU A 160 -1.54 6.06 -5.93
C LEU A 160 -0.89 7.01 -4.91
N GLU A 161 0.43 7.11 -4.91
CA GLU A 161 1.21 7.92 -3.95
C GLU A 161 2.00 9.04 -4.64
N CYS A 162 2.33 10.11 -3.89
CA CYS A 162 3.08 11.25 -4.41
C CYS A 162 4.48 10.86 -4.91
N GLU A 163 5.18 9.95 -4.21
CA GLU A 163 6.51 9.47 -4.61
C GLU A 163 6.49 8.85 -6.02
N MET A 164 5.46 8.05 -6.31
CA MET A 164 5.28 7.43 -7.62
C MET A 164 5.09 8.47 -8.73
N ILE A 165 4.29 9.51 -8.48
CA ILE A 165 4.06 10.59 -9.44
C ILE A 165 5.33 11.42 -9.65
N SER A 166 6.06 11.73 -8.57
CA SER A 166 7.30 12.50 -8.61
C SER A 166 8.36 11.79 -9.45
N LEU A 167 8.52 10.48 -9.22
CA LEU A 167 9.42 9.65 -10.02
C LEU A 167 8.97 9.55 -11.48
N LEU A 168 7.65 9.45 -11.72
CA LEU A 168 7.08 9.43 -13.06
C LEU A 168 7.40 10.72 -13.82
N PHE A 169 7.12 11.90 -13.26
CA PHE A 169 7.37 13.17 -13.94
C PHE A 169 8.85 13.37 -14.25
N ARG A 170 9.73 13.12 -13.27
CA ARG A 170 11.18 13.19 -13.48
C ARG A 170 11.64 12.23 -14.58
N GLY A 171 11.06 11.04 -14.67
CA GLY A 171 11.33 10.09 -15.74
C GLY A 171 10.81 10.54 -17.10
N LEU A 172 9.59 11.11 -17.17
CA LEU A 172 8.99 11.65 -18.39
C LEU A 172 9.81 12.82 -18.95
N VAL A 173 10.29 13.73 -18.10
CA VAL A 173 11.20 14.81 -18.52
C VAL A 173 12.41 14.25 -19.26
N ARG A 174 13.04 13.21 -18.70
CA ARG A 174 14.23 12.58 -19.30
C ARG A 174 13.92 11.84 -20.59
N LEU A 175 12.79 11.13 -20.66
CA LEU A 175 12.36 10.43 -21.87
C LEU A 175 12.03 11.38 -23.02
N LEU A 176 11.39 12.51 -22.73
CA LEU A 176 11.07 13.53 -23.73
C LEU A 176 12.34 14.26 -24.22
N GLN A 177 13.26 14.59 -23.31
CA GLN A 177 14.56 15.18 -23.67
C GLN A 177 15.40 14.26 -24.57
N THR A 178 15.32 12.95 -24.34
CA THR A 178 16.04 11.94 -25.13
C THR A 178 15.27 11.43 -26.35
N GLN A 179 14.07 11.98 -26.62
CA GLN A 179 13.16 11.58 -27.70
C GLN A 179 12.86 10.07 -27.75
N LYS A 180 12.87 9.41 -26.59
CA LYS A 180 12.61 7.95 -26.47
C LYS A 180 11.12 7.61 -26.38
N CYS A 181 10.22 8.59 -26.32
CA CYS A 181 8.77 8.39 -26.27
C CYS A 181 8.03 9.39 -27.16
N LEU A 182 6.77 9.07 -27.48
CA LEU A 182 5.89 9.95 -28.23
C LEU A 182 5.16 10.91 -27.29
N GLU A 183 5.14 12.19 -27.62
CA GLU A 183 4.44 13.25 -26.86
C GLU A 183 2.96 12.89 -26.63
N SER A 184 2.29 12.32 -27.63
CA SER A 184 0.88 11.90 -27.53
C SER A 184 0.65 10.76 -26.53
N GLN A 185 1.62 9.87 -26.33
CA GLN A 185 1.53 8.83 -25.30
C GLN A 185 1.62 9.46 -23.91
N VAL A 186 2.46 10.49 -23.75
CA VAL A 186 2.61 11.23 -22.50
C VAL A 186 1.34 12.04 -22.20
N SER A 187 0.77 12.74 -23.18
CA SER A 187 -0.52 13.44 -23.02
C SER A 187 -1.61 12.47 -22.55
N ASN A 188 -1.79 11.33 -23.24
CA ASN A 188 -2.80 10.34 -22.90
C ASN A 188 -2.59 9.75 -21.49
N CYS A 189 -1.33 9.50 -21.11
CA CYS A 189 -0.96 9.07 -19.77
C CYS A 189 -1.38 10.09 -18.72
N LEU A 190 -1.04 11.37 -18.90
CA LEU A 190 -1.38 12.45 -17.96
C LEU A 190 -2.89 12.69 -17.87
N PHE A 191 -3.62 12.61 -18.98
CA PHE A 191 -5.08 12.68 -18.95
C PHE A 191 -5.69 11.51 -18.18
N SER A 192 -5.22 10.29 -18.42
CA SER A 192 -5.70 9.09 -17.72
C SER A 192 -5.34 9.13 -16.23
N LEU A 193 -4.17 9.66 -15.88
CA LEU A 193 -3.73 9.87 -14.51
C LEU A 193 -4.67 10.86 -13.79
N SER A 194 -5.10 11.90 -14.49
CA SER A 194 -5.99 12.93 -13.93
C SER A 194 -7.40 12.44 -13.59
N GLU A 195 -7.82 11.31 -14.16
CA GLU A 195 -9.14 10.70 -13.95
C GLU A 195 -9.18 9.76 -12.74
N ILE A 196 -8.04 9.41 -12.16
CA ILE A 196 -7.95 8.50 -11.01
C ILE A 196 -8.58 9.16 -9.77
N PRO A 197 -9.42 8.46 -8.97
CA PRO A 197 -10.12 9.06 -7.83
C PRO A 197 -9.21 9.79 -6.82
N ARG A 198 -8.07 9.19 -6.48
CA ARG A 198 -7.09 9.78 -5.54
C ARG A 198 -6.29 10.94 -6.14
N PHE A 199 -6.31 11.14 -7.46
CA PHE A 199 -5.45 12.12 -8.12
C PHE A 199 -5.70 13.55 -7.66
N LYS A 200 -6.95 13.98 -7.52
CA LYS A 200 -7.29 15.34 -7.07
C LYS A 200 -6.68 15.67 -5.70
N LEU A 201 -6.59 14.67 -4.82
CA LEU A 201 -5.94 14.81 -3.52
C LEU A 201 -4.42 14.94 -3.68
N LEU A 202 -3.80 14.12 -4.54
CA LEU A 202 -2.34 14.13 -4.76
C LEU A 202 -1.86 15.45 -5.34
N VAL A 203 -2.62 16.06 -6.24
CA VAL A 203 -2.29 17.38 -6.82
C VAL A 203 -2.13 18.45 -5.72
N MET A 204 -2.90 18.37 -4.64
CA MET A 204 -2.79 19.31 -3.51
C MET A 204 -1.49 19.14 -2.72
N PHE A 205 -0.82 18.00 -2.86
CA PHE A 205 0.44 17.68 -2.19
C PHE A 205 1.66 17.81 -3.11
N PHE A 206 1.49 18.25 -4.36
CA PHE A 206 2.63 18.50 -5.24
C PHE A 206 3.44 19.71 -4.73
N GLY A 207 4.73 19.47 -4.53
CA GLY A 207 5.70 20.51 -4.21
C GLY A 207 6.17 21.25 -5.47
N GLU A 208 7.19 22.08 -5.27
CA GLU A 208 7.78 22.89 -6.35
C GLU A 208 8.53 22.04 -7.38
N ASP A 209 9.10 20.91 -6.97
CA ASP A 209 9.84 20.03 -7.87
C ASP A 209 8.91 19.29 -8.84
N GLU A 210 7.80 18.76 -8.36
CA GLU A 210 6.80 18.08 -9.19
C GLU A 210 6.14 19.07 -10.17
N LYS A 211 5.81 20.29 -9.71
CA LYS A 211 5.27 21.34 -10.57
C LYS A 211 6.27 21.79 -11.63
N ARG A 212 7.55 21.92 -11.27
CA ARG A 212 8.64 22.26 -12.21
C ARG A 212 8.78 21.18 -13.28
N ASP A 213 8.88 19.91 -12.88
CA ASP A 213 9.03 18.80 -13.82
C ASP A 213 7.81 18.70 -14.74
N LEU A 214 6.60 18.85 -14.21
CA LEU A 214 5.38 18.83 -15.01
C LEU A 214 5.29 20.01 -16.00
N ASN A 215 5.73 21.21 -15.60
CA ASN A 215 5.83 22.36 -16.51
C ASN A 215 6.81 22.11 -17.66
N ILE A 216 7.94 21.43 -17.38
CA ILE A 216 8.89 21.03 -18.41
C ILE A 216 8.23 20.03 -19.37
N VAL A 217 7.56 18.98 -18.84
CA VAL A 217 6.82 18.00 -19.66
C VAL A 217 5.76 18.70 -20.54
N CYS A 218 5.02 19.64 -19.97
CA CYS A 218 4.04 20.47 -20.69
C CYS A 218 4.63 21.31 -21.82
N GLY A 219 5.92 21.67 -21.77
CA GLY A 219 6.60 22.42 -22.82
C GLY A 219 6.85 21.60 -24.10
N PHE A 220 6.82 20.27 -24.01
CA PHE A 220 7.01 19.38 -25.17
C PHE A 220 5.69 18.99 -25.85
N MET A 221 4.53 19.30 -25.27
CA MET A 221 3.23 18.86 -25.77
C MET A 221 2.54 19.94 -26.63
N PRO A 222 1.55 19.57 -27.47
CA PRO A 222 0.74 20.55 -28.20
C PRO A 222 0.06 21.55 -27.27
N TYR A 223 -0.13 22.79 -27.74
CA TYR A 223 -0.72 23.86 -26.94
C TYR A 223 -2.11 23.51 -26.36
N SER A 224 -2.93 22.75 -27.09
CA SER A 224 -4.24 22.27 -26.58
C SER A 224 -4.08 21.43 -25.30
N ASP A 225 -3.19 20.44 -25.36
CA ASP A 225 -2.99 19.49 -24.27
C ASP A 225 -2.31 20.17 -23.09
N GLN A 226 -1.37 21.08 -23.36
CA GLN A 226 -0.69 21.88 -22.36
C GLN A 226 -1.68 22.66 -21.48
N VAL A 227 -2.65 23.35 -22.08
CA VAL A 227 -3.64 24.16 -21.34
C VAL A 227 -4.52 23.27 -20.46
N ASP A 228 -5.03 22.17 -21.03
CA ASP A 228 -5.91 21.26 -20.30
C ASP A 228 -5.20 20.53 -19.15
N ILE A 229 -3.96 20.09 -19.37
CA ILE A 229 -3.14 19.42 -18.35
C ILE A 229 -2.79 20.41 -17.24
N LYS A 230 -2.34 21.63 -17.57
CA LYS A 230 -2.03 22.65 -16.55
C LYS A 230 -3.23 22.94 -15.64
N LYS A 231 -4.41 23.05 -16.23
CA LYS A 231 -5.66 23.25 -15.48
C LYS A 231 -6.00 22.07 -14.58
N ARG A 232 -5.92 20.83 -15.07
CA ARG A 232 -6.24 19.62 -14.29
C ARG A 232 -5.25 19.36 -13.14
N PHE A 233 -3.99 19.74 -13.34
CA PHE A 233 -2.91 19.56 -12.37
C PHE A 233 -2.69 20.80 -11.48
N LEU A 234 -3.60 21.78 -11.52
CA LEU A 234 -3.57 23.02 -10.72
C LEU A 234 -2.22 23.76 -10.79
N LEU A 235 -1.65 23.83 -12.00
CA LEU A 235 -0.41 24.57 -12.29
C LEU A 235 -0.64 26.06 -12.59
N GLU A 236 -1.88 26.56 -12.47
CA GLU A 236 -2.16 27.97 -12.71
C GLU A 236 -1.50 28.83 -11.62
N GLU A 237 -0.52 29.64 -12.04
CA GLU A 237 -0.09 30.82 -11.31
C GLU A 237 -1.32 31.71 -11.13
N SER A 238 -1.67 32.02 -9.88
CA SER A 238 -2.46 33.22 -9.60
C SER A 238 -1.79 34.38 -10.36
N PRO A 239 -2.49 35.10 -11.24
CA PRO A 239 -1.95 36.34 -11.75
C PRO A 239 -1.71 37.24 -10.54
N GLU A 240 -0.44 37.46 -10.21
CA GLU A 240 -0.03 38.52 -9.31
C GLU A 240 -0.38 39.84 -10.01
N ASP A 241 -1.51 40.43 -9.62
CA ASP A 241 -1.86 41.83 -9.88
C ASP A 241 -1.06 42.78 -8.97
#